data_AF-A0A8I1MRW6-F1
#
_entry.id   AF-A0A8I1MRW6-F1
#
_cell.length_a   1.000
_cell.length_b   1.000
_cell.length_c   1.000
_cell.angle_alpha   90.00
_cell.angle_beta   90.00
_cell.angle_gamma   90.00
#
_symmetry.space_group_name_H-M   'P 1'
#
loop_
_entity.id
_entity.type
_entity.pdbx_description
1 polymer ?
#
loop_
_entity_poly.entity_id
_entity_poly.type
_entity_poly.pdbx_seq_one_letter_code
_entity_poly.pdbx_strand_id
1 'polypeptide(L)'
;MANAKTTHDAFVHAVGSGHAPTRKLSILALALGLVGCAAGPDFKTPPVPQAMSYNTGKPPARTASTPGELGGAQQFIAGQTVAAM
;
A
#
# COMPACT_ATOMS: atom_id res chain seq x y z
N MET A 1 -47.09 5.61 -9.89
CA MET A 1 -45.80 5.98 -10.52
C MET A 1 -45.11 6.98 -9.60
N ALA A 2 -44.16 6.55 -8.77
CA ALA A 2 -43.39 7.46 -7.92
C ALA A 2 -42.36 8.21 -8.81
N ASN A 3 -42.25 9.53 -8.65
CA ASN A 3 -41.33 10.33 -9.46
C ASN A 3 -39.91 10.33 -8.86
N ALA A 4 -38.91 10.69 -9.68
CA ALA A 4 -37.50 10.72 -9.27
C ALA A 4 -37.21 11.62 -8.06
N LYS A 5 -37.98 12.69 -7.86
CA LYS A 5 -37.87 13.58 -6.70
C LYS A 5 -38.32 12.87 -5.42
N THR A 6 -39.41 12.10 -5.47
CA THR A 6 -39.88 11.28 -4.34
C THR A 6 -38.87 10.21 -3.93
N THR A 7 -38.19 9.60 -4.90
CA THR A 7 -37.15 8.59 -4.63
C THR A 7 -35.89 9.22 -4.01
N HIS A 8 -35.50 10.41 -4.48
CA HIS A 8 -34.37 11.15 -3.93
C HIS A 8 -34.65 11.63 -2.49
N ASP A 9 -35.84 12.18 -2.25
CA ASP A 9 -36.24 12.66 -0.92
C ASP A 9 -36.36 11.49 0.09
N ALA A 10 -36.85 10.33 -0.34
CA ALA A 10 -36.90 9.13 0.50
C ALA A 10 -35.51 8.56 0.83
N PHE A 11 -34.57 8.59 -0.12
CA PHE A 11 -33.18 8.20 0.12
C PHE A 11 -32.49 9.17 1.09
N VAL A 12 -32.66 10.48 0.90
CA VAL A 12 -32.09 11.50 1.78
C VAL A 12 -32.67 11.39 3.20
N HIS A 13 -33.96 11.10 3.33
CA HIS A 13 -34.59 10.88 4.64
C HIS A 13 -34.11 9.57 5.30
N ALA A 14 -33.94 8.48 4.54
CA ALA A 14 -33.39 7.22 5.05
C ALA A 14 -31.92 7.36 5.51
N VAL A 15 -31.12 8.15 4.79
CA VAL A 15 -29.74 8.51 5.17
C VAL A 15 -29.71 9.50 6.35
N GLY A 16 -30.72 10.37 6.48
CA GLY A 16 -30.85 11.36 7.55
C GLY A 16 -31.43 10.84 8.87
N SER A 17 -32.11 9.68 8.86
CA SER A 17 -32.86 9.13 10.01
C SER A 17 -32.06 8.13 10.87
N GLY A 18 -30.77 7.94 10.62
CA GLY A 18 -29.90 7.14 11.47
C GLY A 18 -29.35 7.99 12.63
N HIS A 19 -29.99 7.90 13.80
CA HIS A 19 -29.51 8.33 15.13
C HIS A 19 -28.16 9.08 15.10
N ALA A 20 -28.18 10.41 15.23
CA ALA A 20 -26.97 11.26 15.29
C ALA A 20 -25.74 10.70 16.06
N PRO A 21 -25.86 9.90 17.14
CA PRO A 21 -24.70 9.24 17.75
C PRO A 21 -24.01 8.17 16.88
N THR A 22 -24.73 7.38 16.07
CA THR A 22 -24.13 6.28 15.29
C THR A 22 -23.31 6.78 14.10
N ARG A 23 -23.74 7.85 13.42
CA ARG A 23 -22.97 8.47 12.31
C ARG A 23 -21.64 9.04 12.78
N LYS A 24 -21.58 9.63 13.97
CA LYS A 24 -20.34 10.18 14.55
C LYS A 24 -19.35 9.06 14.91
N LEU A 25 -19.86 7.94 15.44
CA LEU A 25 -19.03 6.76 15.74
C LEU A 25 -18.39 6.18 14.47
N SER A 26 -19.13 6.08 13.37
CA SER A 26 -18.59 5.53 12.11
C SER A 26 -17.48 6.39 11.51
N ILE A 27 -17.63 7.73 11.56
CA ILE A 27 -16.59 8.66 11.09
C ILE A 27 -15.34 8.56 11.96
N LEU A 28 -15.50 8.45 13.29
CA LEU A 28 -14.39 8.27 14.21
C LEU A 28 -13.66 6.94 13.99
N ALA A 29 -14.40 5.84 13.81
CA ALA A 29 -13.82 4.52 13.55
C ALA A 29 -13.05 4.49 12.23
N LEU A 30 -13.57 5.12 11.18
CA LEU A 30 -12.86 5.25 9.91
C LEU A 30 -11.59 6.08 10.04
N ALA A 31 -11.66 7.22 10.75
CA ALA A 31 -10.49 8.06 10.99
C ALA A 31 -9.40 7.31 11.77
N LEU A 32 -9.76 6.55 12.82
CA LEU A 32 -8.80 5.74 13.59
C LEU A 32 -8.20 4.59 12.77
N GLY A 33 -8.99 3.93 11.92
CA GLY A 33 -8.51 2.85 11.06
C GLY A 33 -7.48 3.32 10.01
N LEU A 34 -7.63 4.54 9.50
CA LEU A 34 -6.68 5.11 8.53
C LEU A 34 -5.33 5.48 9.15
N VAL A 35 -5.30 5.87 10.43
CA VAL A 35 -4.05 6.23 11.14
C VAL A 35 -3.12 5.00 11.31
N GLY A 36 -3.70 3.80 11.38
CA GLY A 36 -2.93 2.56 11.48
C GLY A 36 -2.18 2.17 10.20
N CYS A 37 -2.59 2.65 9.03
CA CYS A 37 -2.03 2.23 7.74
C CYS A 37 -0.69 2.91 7.38
N ALA A 38 -0.30 3.96 8.10
CA ALA A 38 0.91 4.75 7.82
C ALA A 38 1.94 4.75 8.95
N ALA A 39 1.69 4.04 10.06
CA ALA A 39 2.62 3.93 11.18
C ALA A 39 3.75 2.92 10.86
N GLY A 40 4.73 3.35 10.07
CA GLY A 40 5.99 2.63 9.90
C GLY A 40 6.94 2.89 11.09
N PRO A 41 7.99 2.06 11.26
CA PRO A 41 9.06 2.37 12.19
C PRO A 41 9.76 3.68 11.81
N ASP A 42 10.43 4.32 12.78
CA ASP A 42 11.26 5.50 12.52
C ASP A 42 12.49 5.10 11.67
N PHE A 43 12.37 5.25 10.35
CA PHE A 43 13.44 4.92 9.41
C PHE A 43 14.58 5.93 9.54
N LYS A 44 15.72 5.47 10.03
CA LYS A 44 16.96 6.26 10.07
C LYS A 44 17.79 6.04 8.81
N THR A 45 18.44 7.10 8.36
CA THR A 45 19.44 7.02 7.30
C THR A 45 20.59 6.13 7.75
N PRO A 46 20.90 5.04 7.02
CA PRO A 46 22.06 4.22 7.34
C PRO A 46 23.37 4.98 7.07
N PRO A 47 24.49 4.55 7.65
CA PRO A 47 25.81 5.04 7.26
C PRO A 47 26.03 4.90 5.75
N VAL A 48 26.91 5.74 5.20
CA VAL A 48 27.29 5.64 3.80
C VAL A 48 27.82 4.24 3.49
N PRO A 49 27.45 3.63 2.34
CA PRO A 49 28.03 2.38 1.90
C PRO A 49 29.56 2.49 1.77
N GLN A 50 30.29 1.44 2.16
CA GLN A 50 31.76 1.40 2.09
C GLN A 50 32.29 1.32 0.65
N ALA A 51 31.42 1.02 -0.33
CA ALA A 51 31.79 0.92 -1.73
C ALA A 51 32.07 2.32 -2.31
N MET A 52 33.28 2.52 -2.83
CA MET A 52 33.71 3.81 -3.40
C MET A 52 33.24 4.05 -4.83
N SER A 53 32.78 3.02 -5.54
CA SER A 53 32.36 3.09 -6.94
C SER A 53 31.48 1.90 -7.30
N TYR A 54 30.76 2.02 -8.42
CA TYR A 54 30.01 0.90 -8.99
C TYR A 54 30.97 -0.21 -9.44
N ASN A 55 30.58 -1.46 -9.19
CA ASN A 55 31.33 -2.63 -9.63
C ASN A 55 31.29 -2.73 -11.17
N THR A 56 32.46 -2.75 -11.81
CA THR A 56 32.62 -2.98 -13.26
C THR A 56 32.85 -4.45 -13.60
N GLY A 57 33.06 -5.30 -12.58
CA GLY A 57 33.21 -6.74 -12.74
C GLY A 57 31.88 -7.45 -13.02
N LYS A 58 31.99 -8.75 -13.31
CA LYS A 58 30.81 -9.60 -13.54
C LYS A 58 29.94 -9.64 -12.26
N PRO A 59 28.61 -9.50 -12.36
CA PRO A 59 27.72 -9.69 -11.22
C PRO A 59 27.80 -11.12 -10.68
N PRO A 60 27.50 -11.36 -9.39
CA PRO A 60 27.44 -12.70 -8.84
C PRO A 60 26.36 -13.52 -9.55
N ALA A 61 26.47 -14.85 -9.56
CA ALA A 61 25.46 -15.71 -10.18
C ALA A 61 24.09 -15.61 -9.49
N ARG A 62 24.08 -15.31 -8.18
CA ARG A 62 22.88 -15.12 -7.36
C ARG A 62 23.01 -13.89 -6.47
N THR A 63 21.88 -13.24 -6.17
CA THR A 63 21.82 -12.22 -5.13
C THR A 63 21.95 -12.85 -3.74
N ALA A 64 22.31 -12.06 -2.74
CA ALA A 64 22.18 -12.48 -1.35
C ALA A 64 20.69 -12.72 -1.00
N SER A 65 20.42 -13.68 -0.11
CA SER A 65 19.09 -13.90 0.46
C SER A 65 18.91 -13.11 1.75
N THR A 66 17.66 -12.83 2.10
CA THR A 66 17.26 -12.28 3.39
C THR A 66 16.14 -13.14 4.00
N PRO A 67 15.95 -13.11 5.33
CA PRO A 67 14.82 -13.78 5.96
C PRO A 67 13.48 -13.16 5.53
N GLY A 68 12.46 -13.99 5.37
CA GLY A 68 11.10 -13.57 4.98
C GLY A 68 10.62 -14.32 3.74
N GLU A 69 9.30 -14.43 3.57
CA GLU A 69 8.66 -15.21 2.50
C GLU A 69 9.18 -14.83 1.10
N LEU A 70 9.47 -13.55 0.89
CA LEU A 70 9.93 -13.01 -0.39
C LEU A 70 11.44 -12.72 -0.43
N GLY A 71 12.20 -13.18 0.58
CA GLY A 71 13.63 -12.87 0.74
C GLY A 71 14.60 -13.82 0.02
N GLY A 72 14.08 -14.76 -0.77
CA GLY A 72 14.90 -15.74 -1.50
C GLY A 72 15.92 -15.12 -2.47
N ALA A 73 17.04 -15.82 -2.69
CA ALA A 73 18.03 -15.38 -3.69
C ALA A 73 17.47 -15.46 -5.11
N GLN A 74 17.78 -14.45 -5.92
CA GLN A 74 17.44 -14.40 -7.34
C GLN A 74 18.65 -14.78 -8.19
N GLN A 75 18.41 -15.23 -9.42
CA GLN A 75 19.47 -15.62 -10.38
C GLN A 75 19.61 -14.58 -11.48
N PHE A 76 20.86 -14.26 -11.84
CA PHE A 76 21.14 -13.44 -13.01
C PHE A 76 21.23 -14.31 -14.26
N ILE A 77 20.23 -14.22 -15.14
CA ILE A 77 20.22 -14.94 -16.42
C ILE A 77 20.66 -13.99 -17.53
N ALA A 78 21.82 -14.26 -18.10
CA ALA A 78 22.39 -13.45 -19.18
C ALA A 78 21.68 -13.77 -20.52
N GLY A 79 21.41 -12.73 -21.31
CA GLY A 79 20.92 -12.89 -22.69
C GLY A 79 19.46 -13.36 -22.80
N GLN A 80 18.68 -13.34 -21.72
CA GLN A 80 17.26 -13.62 -21.80
C GLN A 80 16.55 -12.50 -22.58
N THR A 81 15.78 -12.88 -23.60
CA THR A 81 14.94 -11.95 -24.36
C THR A 81 13.81 -11.46 -23.46
N VAL A 82 13.77 -10.15 -23.19
CA VAL A 82 12.64 -9.52 -22.51
C VAL A 82 11.60 -9.17 -23.57
N ALA A 83 10.39 -9.69 -23.43
CA ALA A 83 9.29 -9.29 -24.30
C ALA A 83 8.99 -7.80 -24.06
N ALA A 84 8.97 -7.01 -25.14
CA ALA A 84 8.43 -5.66 -25.09
C ALA A 84 6.91 -5.74 -24.90
N MET A 85 6.35 -4.85 -24.08
CA MET A 85 4.90 -4.70 -23.93
C MET A 85 4.28 -3.89 -25.06
#